data_AF-A0A427AYL8-F1
#
_entry.id   AF-A0A427AYL8-F1
#
_cell.length_a   1.000
_cell.length_b   1.000
_cell.length_c   1.000
_cell.angle_alpha   90.00
_cell.angle_beta   90.00
_cell.angle_gamma   90.00
#
_symmetry.space_group_name_H-M   'P 1'
#
loop_
_entity.id
_entity.type
_entity.pdbx_description
1 polymer ?
#
loop_
_entity_poly.entity_id
_entity_poly.type
_entity_poly.pdbx_seq_one_letter_code
_entity_poly.pdbx_strand_id
1 'polypeptide(L)'
;IPSTCSYWPTVALFETIACLTNPELPWNCSVIDYLLERKVFSLLRCIILAGVQDVKSPELRVSASALEHVLISLVSHVGQQPCHCSNADPRWSFSLQILSIPFLWHHLPFFKEVFWSKGLGRYYIHQMANFLPSHAGVLPDDIVREYPGHACLLGNLLEVAGVVLSDPSSTYHTAIDFLTVSTFLFEVLPSVDSSHVHKPVDDELTMDDEVLSPDLQKQISSSIDSCLLQHLVNALLKATCTTGYSDKTWPSNVEVEAISAVCTFLHITFCTLPHELIMTLLAYRTELLPALWNYIKRCHENQRWSFYSKLTAHIPGDTPGWLLPLAVFCPLYKHMLKFVDTEEFYEQETPVKIKDIPSLVIIIKQALWQLLWTIHGHGSSQKSSRSLRDDKKLSVELINRKARVAMSELLSQLQDWNNRRQFMSADDFHLQEARSETFVSQALLGNTRASDILKQAPFLVPFTSRVEIFTSELVASRQRSGAHPALTRLTFKIRRNRILEDAFNQLSTLSEDDLKGPIRISFVNEFGVEEPGVDGGGIFKDFMENIIQAAFDVQFGLFKVCGLVLLLFVVSNISFSLSSLQR
;
A
#
# COMPACT_ATOMS: atom_id res chain seq x y z
N ILE A 1 9.67 -66.17 -10.32
CA ILE A 1 8.21 -65.96 -10.17
C ILE A 1 8.00 -64.46 -10.05
N PRO A 2 7.46 -63.78 -11.08
CA PRO A 2 7.24 -62.34 -11.03
C PRO A 2 5.94 -62.06 -10.28
N SER A 3 6.03 -61.31 -9.19
CA SER A 3 4.88 -60.74 -8.49
C SER A 3 4.45 -59.46 -9.19
N THR A 4 3.39 -59.58 -9.99
CA THR A 4 2.35 -58.55 -10.24
C THR A 4 2.81 -57.09 -10.11
N CYS A 5 3.57 -56.59 -11.09
CA CYS A 5 3.65 -55.15 -11.35
C CYS A 5 2.58 -54.84 -12.40
N SER A 6 1.52 -54.12 -12.01
CA SER A 6 0.58 -53.53 -12.95
C SER A 6 1.34 -52.52 -13.81
N TYR A 7 1.80 -52.94 -14.99
CA TYR A 7 2.51 -52.08 -15.94
C TYR A 7 1.53 -51.11 -16.61
N TRP A 8 1.41 -49.92 -16.03
CA TRP A 8 0.62 -48.83 -16.59
C TRP A 8 1.38 -48.20 -17.78
N PRO A 9 0.80 -48.12 -18.99
CA PRO A 9 1.49 -47.62 -20.19
C PRO A 9 2.12 -46.22 -20.02
N THR A 10 1.47 -45.34 -19.26
CA THR A 10 1.95 -43.97 -18.98
C THR A 10 3.18 -43.95 -18.07
N VAL A 11 3.22 -44.83 -17.06
CA VAL A 11 4.38 -44.96 -16.17
C VAL A 11 5.57 -45.51 -16.96
N ALA A 12 5.35 -46.54 -17.78
CA ALA A 12 6.39 -47.09 -18.64
C ALA A 12 6.94 -46.04 -19.63
N LEU A 13 6.10 -45.15 -20.16
CA LEU A 13 6.52 -44.03 -21.01
C LEU A 13 7.44 -43.07 -20.25
N PHE A 14 7.04 -42.62 -19.04
CA PHE A 14 7.86 -41.70 -18.25
C PHE A 14 9.17 -42.33 -17.77
N GLU A 15 9.15 -43.60 -17.36
CA GLU A 15 10.37 -44.34 -17.02
C GLU A 15 11.30 -44.44 -18.24
N THR A 16 10.75 -44.71 -19.43
CA THR A 16 11.55 -44.75 -20.67
C THR A 16 12.18 -43.39 -20.96
N ILE A 17 11.42 -42.30 -20.83
CA ILE A 17 11.95 -40.94 -21.02
C ILE A 17 13.05 -40.67 -19.99
N ALA A 18 12.81 -40.95 -18.70
CA ALA A 18 13.78 -40.74 -17.63
C ALA A 18 15.07 -41.55 -17.83
N CYS A 19 14.96 -42.78 -18.35
CA CYS A 19 16.14 -43.57 -18.74
C CYS A 19 16.91 -42.93 -19.89
N LEU A 20 16.22 -42.42 -20.93
CA LEU A 20 16.85 -41.80 -22.09
C LEU A 20 17.50 -40.45 -21.77
N THR A 21 16.97 -39.73 -20.77
CA THR A 21 17.47 -38.42 -20.32
C THR A 21 18.41 -38.51 -19.11
N ASN A 22 18.92 -39.70 -18.79
CA ASN A 22 19.87 -39.86 -17.69
C ASN A 22 21.16 -39.05 -17.97
N PRO A 23 21.60 -38.16 -17.05
CA PRO A 23 22.79 -37.32 -17.21
C PRO A 23 24.10 -38.08 -17.43
N GLU A 24 24.17 -39.35 -17.02
CA GLU A 24 25.36 -40.18 -17.20
C GLU A 24 25.52 -40.71 -18.64
N LEU A 25 24.49 -40.57 -19.48
CA LEU A 25 24.50 -41.10 -20.84
C LEU A 25 25.10 -40.11 -21.85
N PRO A 26 25.91 -40.57 -22.81
CA PRO A 26 26.62 -39.70 -23.75
C PRO A 26 25.69 -38.99 -24.75
N TRP A 27 24.50 -39.54 -25.00
CA TRP A 27 23.49 -38.94 -25.88
C TRP A 27 22.47 -38.05 -25.16
N ASN A 28 22.58 -37.88 -23.85
CA ASN A 28 21.58 -37.16 -23.05
C ASN A 28 21.30 -35.76 -23.62
N CYS A 29 22.35 -34.99 -23.93
CA CYS A 29 22.21 -33.65 -24.48
C CYS A 29 21.42 -33.65 -25.81
N SER A 30 21.67 -34.62 -26.71
CA SER A 30 20.96 -34.72 -27.98
C SER A 30 19.49 -35.12 -27.80
N VAL A 31 19.20 -36.00 -26.84
CA VAL A 31 17.82 -36.39 -26.50
C VAL A 31 17.07 -35.19 -25.92
N ILE A 32 17.67 -34.47 -24.97
CA ILE A 32 17.04 -33.30 -24.35
C ILE A 32 16.82 -32.20 -25.39
N ASP A 33 17.80 -31.90 -26.24
CA ASP A 33 17.67 -30.92 -27.32
C ASP A 33 16.50 -31.27 -28.25
N TYR A 34 16.41 -32.54 -28.67
CA TYR A 34 15.28 -33.01 -29.49
C TYR A 34 13.93 -32.86 -28.78
N LEU A 35 13.85 -33.16 -27.47
CA LEU A 35 12.62 -32.99 -26.69
C LEU A 35 12.24 -31.50 -26.57
N LEU A 36 13.22 -30.62 -26.40
CA LEU A 36 13.00 -29.16 -26.37
C LEU A 36 12.48 -28.64 -27.72
N GLU A 37 13.04 -29.09 -28.84
CA GLU A 37 12.52 -28.78 -30.20
C GLU A 37 11.07 -29.24 -30.38
N ARG A 38 10.69 -30.35 -29.74
CA ARG A 38 9.33 -30.89 -29.73
C ARG A 38 8.41 -30.26 -28.67
N LYS A 39 8.82 -29.17 -28.04
CA LYS A 39 8.03 -28.41 -27.06
C LYS A 39 7.59 -29.28 -25.88
N VAL A 40 8.47 -30.14 -25.39
CA VAL A 40 8.17 -31.13 -24.33
C VAL A 40 7.48 -30.50 -23.11
N PHE A 41 7.85 -29.30 -22.68
CA PHE A 41 7.22 -28.66 -21.53
C PHE A 41 5.75 -28.29 -21.75
N SER A 42 5.34 -27.97 -22.98
CA SER A 42 3.93 -27.75 -23.30
C SER A 42 3.13 -29.06 -23.25
N LEU A 43 3.71 -30.16 -23.72
CA LEU A 43 3.09 -31.49 -23.61
C LEU A 43 2.97 -31.92 -22.15
N LEU A 44 4.02 -31.71 -21.34
CA LEU A 44 4.01 -32.01 -19.91
C LEU A 44 2.99 -31.12 -19.17
N ARG A 45 2.86 -29.84 -19.53
CA ARG A 45 1.81 -28.95 -19.00
C ARG A 45 0.42 -29.55 -19.24
N CYS A 46 0.12 -29.99 -20.46
CA CYS A 46 -1.17 -30.62 -20.79
C CYS A 46 -1.42 -31.88 -19.96
N ILE A 47 -0.40 -32.72 -19.74
CA ILE A 47 -0.53 -33.93 -18.93
C ILE A 47 -0.81 -33.59 -17.46
N ILE A 48 -0.07 -32.63 -16.90
CA ILE A 48 -0.26 -32.19 -15.50
C ILE A 48 -1.70 -31.67 -15.34
N LEU A 49 -2.14 -30.76 -16.21
CA LEU A 49 -3.48 -30.16 -16.12
C LEU A 49 -4.61 -31.18 -16.32
N ALA A 50 -4.45 -32.14 -17.24
CA ALA A 50 -5.41 -33.24 -17.39
C ALA A 50 -5.47 -34.12 -16.14
N GLY A 51 -4.33 -34.36 -15.50
CA GLY A 51 -4.26 -35.11 -14.25
C GLY A 51 -4.91 -34.40 -13.05
N VAL A 52 -4.81 -33.07 -12.98
CA VAL A 52 -5.45 -32.27 -11.92
C VAL A 52 -6.98 -32.36 -11.96
N GLN A 53 -7.58 -32.56 -13.13
CA GLN A 53 -9.04 -32.67 -13.29
C GLN A 53 -9.61 -34.05 -12.92
N ASP A 54 -8.78 -35.09 -12.75
CA ASP A 54 -9.21 -36.48 -12.53
C ASP A 54 -8.64 -37.09 -11.22
N VAL A 55 -8.97 -36.44 -10.09
CA VAL A 55 -8.42 -36.72 -8.74
C VAL A 55 -8.75 -38.13 -8.18
N LYS A 56 -9.58 -38.93 -8.87
CA LYS A 56 -10.13 -40.19 -8.31
C LYS A 56 -9.35 -41.46 -8.67
N SER A 57 -8.34 -41.43 -9.54
CA SER A 57 -7.65 -42.65 -9.99
C SER A 57 -6.30 -42.89 -9.26
N PRO A 58 -6.06 -44.08 -8.65
CA PRO A 58 -4.77 -44.43 -8.03
C PRO A 58 -3.62 -44.57 -9.04
N GLU A 59 -3.93 -44.78 -10.32
CA GLU A 59 -2.99 -44.77 -11.46
C GLU A 59 -2.23 -43.44 -11.56
N LEU A 60 -2.92 -42.34 -11.26
CA LEU A 60 -2.37 -41.00 -11.42
C LEU A 60 -1.24 -40.69 -10.41
N ARG A 61 -1.34 -41.22 -9.19
CA ARG A 61 -0.32 -41.00 -8.13
C ARG A 61 1.02 -41.67 -8.45
N VAL A 62 1.00 -42.86 -9.03
CA VAL A 62 2.23 -43.58 -9.45
C VAL A 62 2.83 -42.94 -10.71
N SER A 63 1.99 -42.41 -11.61
CA SER A 63 2.45 -41.63 -12.75
C SER A 63 3.05 -40.26 -12.37
N ALA A 64 2.61 -39.67 -11.26
CA ALA A 64 3.09 -38.38 -10.79
C ALA A 64 4.57 -38.41 -10.38
N SER A 65 5.02 -39.44 -9.65
CA SER A 65 6.44 -39.57 -9.28
C SER A 65 7.33 -39.79 -10.51
N ALA A 66 6.90 -40.63 -11.46
CA ALA A 66 7.63 -40.84 -12.71
C ALA A 66 7.70 -39.56 -13.57
N LEU A 67 6.62 -38.79 -13.61
CA LEU A 67 6.56 -37.48 -14.24
C LEU A 67 7.49 -36.47 -13.58
N GLU A 68 7.53 -36.40 -12.24
CA GLU A 68 8.46 -35.57 -11.49
C GLU A 68 9.91 -35.94 -11.81
N HIS A 69 10.25 -37.23 -11.91
CA HIS A 69 11.59 -37.66 -12.32
C HIS A 69 11.98 -37.18 -13.72
N VAL A 70 11.05 -37.25 -14.69
CA VAL A 70 11.27 -36.71 -16.04
C VAL A 70 11.50 -35.19 -15.98
N LEU A 71 10.65 -34.46 -15.25
CA LEU A 71 10.80 -33.02 -15.08
C LEU A 71 12.15 -32.66 -14.44
N ILE A 72 12.54 -33.35 -13.37
CA ILE A 72 13.84 -33.16 -12.70
C ILE A 72 14.97 -33.34 -13.69
N SER A 73 14.94 -34.42 -14.47
CA SER A 73 15.99 -34.74 -15.44
C SER A 73 16.11 -33.66 -16.52
N LEU A 74 14.99 -33.23 -17.12
CA LEU A 74 14.96 -32.17 -18.14
C LEU A 74 15.42 -30.82 -17.58
N VAL A 75 14.87 -30.42 -16.44
CA VAL A 75 15.08 -29.08 -15.84
C VAL A 75 16.48 -28.96 -15.24
N SER A 76 17.06 -30.05 -14.74
CA SER A 76 18.43 -30.06 -14.20
C SER A 76 19.52 -30.03 -15.27
N HIS A 77 19.21 -30.41 -16.51
CA HIS A 77 20.18 -30.41 -17.61
C HIS A 77 20.52 -28.99 -18.07
N VAL A 78 19.50 -28.13 -18.13
CA VAL A 78 19.61 -26.75 -18.60
C VAL A 78 20.37 -25.94 -17.54
N GLY A 79 21.65 -25.66 -17.81
CA GLY A 79 22.55 -24.94 -16.89
C GLY A 79 23.80 -25.73 -16.46
N GLN A 80 23.91 -27.02 -16.79
CA GLN A 80 25.13 -27.80 -16.57
C GLN A 80 26.11 -27.58 -17.73
N GLN A 81 27.33 -27.11 -17.42
CA GLN A 81 28.41 -26.98 -18.39
C GLN A 81 29.26 -28.26 -18.38
N PRO A 82 29.62 -28.83 -19.55
CA PRO A 82 29.27 -28.41 -20.91
C PRO A 82 27.93 -29.00 -21.40
N CYS A 83 27.02 -28.15 -21.92
CA CYS A 83 25.83 -28.58 -22.67
C CYS A 83 25.79 -27.88 -24.04
N HIS A 84 25.33 -28.58 -25.07
CA HIS A 84 25.21 -28.07 -26.44
C HIS A 84 23.75 -27.90 -26.90
N CYS A 85 22.77 -27.96 -25.98
CA CYS A 85 21.37 -27.73 -26.30
C CYS A 85 21.16 -26.35 -26.91
N SER A 86 20.32 -26.26 -27.92
CA SER A 86 19.92 -25.02 -28.56
C SER A 86 19.11 -24.16 -27.59
N ASN A 87 19.22 -22.83 -27.72
CA ASN A 87 18.33 -21.93 -26.99
C ASN A 87 16.91 -22.10 -27.52
N ALA A 88 16.08 -22.77 -26.73
CA ALA A 88 14.66 -22.92 -27.03
C ALA A 88 13.95 -21.57 -26.96
N ASP A 89 12.95 -21.39 -27.83
CA ASP A 89 12.07 -20.22 -27.80
C ASP A 89 11.44 -20.07 -26.38
N PRO A 90 11.58 -18.91 -25.72
CA PRO A 90 11.11 -18.69 -24.35
C PRO A 90 9.64 -19.10 -24.12
N ARG A 91 8.77 -19.04 -25.14
CA ARG A 91 7.35 -19.46 -25.00
C ARG A 91 7.23 -20.90 -24.53
N TRP A 92 8.13 -21.77 -24.98
CA TRP A 92 8.10 -23.21 -24.71
C TRP A 92 9.03 -23.61 -23.57
N SER A 93 9.59 -22.63 -22.85
CA SER A 93 10.49 -22.88 -21.73
C SER A 93 9.78 -23.47 -20.52
N PHE A 94 10.54 -24.15 -19.66
CA PHE A 94 10.08 -24.61 -18.35
C PHE A 94 9.41 -23.48 -17.56
N SER A 95 10.02 -22.29 -17.53
CA SER A 95 9.52 -21.15 -16.76
C SER A 95 8.14 -20.70 -17.18
N LEU A 96 7.84 -20.62 -18.48
CA LEU A 96 6.54 -20.15 -18.94
C LEU A 96 5.49 -21.26 -19.02
N GLN A 97 5.89 -22.51 -19.24
CA GLN A 97 4.95 -23.63 -19.40
C GLN A 97 4.63 -24.35 -18.09
N ILE A 98 5.62 -24.59 -17.23
CA ILE A 98 5.44 -25.40 -16.02
C ILE A 98 5.21 -24.51 -14.79
N LEU A 99 6.02 -23.44 -14.59
CA LEU A 99 5.84 -22.56 -13.42
C LEU A 99 4.55 -21.74 -13.46
N SER A 100 3.86 -21.65 -14.60
CA SER A 100 2.54 -21.01 -14.73
C SER A 100 1.36 -21.97 -14.51
N ILE A 101 1.60 -23.21 -14.05
CA ILE A 101 0.53 -24.15 -13.69
C ILE A 101 -0.06 -23.73 -12.34
N PRO A 102 -1.39 -23.61 -12.18
CA PRO A 102 -2.01 -23.25 -10.91
C PRO A 102 -1.57 -24.21 -9.80
N PHE A 103 -1.16 -23.67 -8.64
CA PHE A 103 -0.77 -24.45 -7.46
C PHE A 103 0.26 -25.56 -7.73
N LEU A 104 1.19 -25.35 -8.68
CA LEU A 104 2.16 -26.33 -9.17
C LEU A 104 2.77 -27.20 -8.05
N TRP A 105 3.19 -26.56 -6.96
CA TRP A 105 3.90 -27.20 -5.87
C TRP A 105 3.05 -28.15 -5.02
N HIS A 106 1.72 -28.03 -5.08
CA HIS A 106 0.80 -28.99 -4.47
C HIS A 106 0.68 -30.25 -5.33
N HIS A 107 0.79 -30.09 -6.66
CA HIS A 107 0.73 -31.19 -7.61
C HIS A 107 2.05 -31.94 -7.72
N LEU A 108 3.18 -31.24 -7.58
CA LEU A 108 4.53 -31.79 -7.71
C LEU A 108 5.41 -31.46 -6.48
N PRO A 109 5.13 -32.04 -5.30
CA PRO A 109 5.84 -31.74 -4.07
C PRO A 109 7.29 -32.25 -4.05
N PHE A 110 7.59 -33.39 -4.67
CA PHE A 110 8.97 -33.89 -4.73
C PHE A 110 9.81 -33.05 -5.70
N PHE A 111 9.21 -32.60 -6.81
CA PHE A 111 9.87 -31.65 -7.69
C PHE A 111 10.17 -30.33 -6.98
N LYS A 112 9.27 -29.84 -6.10
CA LYS A 112 9.50 -28.65 -5.25
C LYS A 112 10.82 -28.78 -4.47
N GLU A 113 11.02 -29.90 -3.78
CA GLU A 113 12.25 -30.16 -2.99
C GLU A 113 13.53 -30.17 -3.85
N VAL A 114 13.45 -30.74 -5.06
CA VAL A 114 14.60 -30.80 -5.97
C VAL A 114 14.88 -29.44 -6.61
N PHE A 115 13.83 -28.70 -6.96
CA PHE A 115 13.92 -27.34 -7.49
C PHE A 115 14.69 -26.42 -6.54
N TRP A 116 14.54 -26.65 -5.23
CA TRP A 116 15.28 -25.98 -4.17
C TRP A 116 16.71 -26.50 -4.02
N SER A 117 16.87 -27.80 -3.73
CA SER A 117 18.16 -28.39 -3.35
C SER A 117 19.22 -28.34 -4.45
N LYS A 118 18.82 -28.25 -5.72
CA LYS A 118 19.74 -28.16 -6.87
C LYS A 118 19.99 -26.73 -7.36
N GLY A 119 19.52 -25.70 -6.66
CA GLY A 119 19.74 -24.30 -7.06
C GLY A 119 19.08 -23.89 -8.38
N LEU A 120 18.10 -24.68 -8.86
CA LEU A 120 17.42 -24.45 -10.13
C LEU A 120 16.61 -23.14 -10.10
N GLY A 121 16.01 -22.82 -8.95
CA GLY A 121 15.28 -21.56 -8.75
C GLY A 121 16.08 -20.32 -9.15
N ARG A 122 17.35 -20.21 -8.73
CA ARG A 122 18.23 -19.09 -9.09
C ARG A 122 18.44 -19.00 -10.60
N TYR A 123 18.72 -20.14 -11.24
CA TYR A 123 18.96 -20.20 -12.68
C TYR A 123 17.72 -19.74 -13.48
N TYR A 124 16.54 -20.28 -13.16
CA TYR A 124 15.32 -19.95 -13.90
C TYR A 124 14.80 -18.54 -13.61
N ILE A 125 14.97 -18.02 -12.39
CA ILE A 125 14.70 -16.61 -12.06
C ILE A 125 15.59 -15.69 -12.89
N HIS A 126 16.88 -15.97 -12.98
CA HIS A 126 17.81 -15.19 -13.82
C HIS A 126 17.42 -15.23 -15.30
N GLN A 127 17.10 -16.41 -15.83
CA GLN A 127 16.61 -16.55 -17.20
C GLN A 127 15.36 -15.70 -17.44
N MET A 128 14.35 -15.79 -16.57
CA MET A 128 13.11 -15.00 -16.67
C MET A 128 13.39 -13.50 -16.62
N ALA A 129 14.28 -13.03 -15.75
CA ALA A 129 14.61 -11.61 -15.65
C ALA A 129 15.19 -11.05 -16.97
N ASN A 130 15.87 -11.88 -17.76
CA ASN A 130 16.46 -11.48 -19.04
C ASN A 130 15.43 -11.40 -20.18
N PHE A 131 14.39 -12.23 -20.21
CA PHE A 131 13.45 -12.27 -21.35
C PHE A 131 12.03 -11.80 -21.04
N LEU A 132 11.52 -12.02 -19.82
CA LEU A 132 10.10 -11.83 -19.50
C LEU A 132 9.62 -10.37 -19.68
N PRO A 133 10.39 -9.33 -19.25
CA PRO A 133 9.97 -7.94 -19.45
C PRO A 133 9.76 -7.56 -20.93
N SER A 134 10.41 -8.25 -21.87
CA SER A 134 10.28 -8.01 -23.31
C SER A 134 9.24 -8.91 -23.99
N HIS A 135 8.66 -9.88 -23.28
CA HIS A 135 7.83 -10.96 -23.84
C HIS A 135 6.53 -11.18 -23.04
N ALA A 136 5.94 -10.11 -22.51
CA ALA A 136 4.73 -10.14 -21.67
C ALA A 136 3.57 -11.00 -22.21
N GLY A 137 3.26 -10.89 -23.51
CA GLY A 137 2.15 -11.58 -24.16
C GLY A 137 2.45 -13.01 -24.60
N VAL A 138 3.44 -13.66 -23.98
CA VAL A 138 3.96 -14.98 -24.39
C VAL A 138 3.59 -16.09 -23.40
N LEU A 139 2.98 -15.74 -22.26
CA LEU A 139 2.44 -16.73 -21.33
C LEU A 139 1.34 -17.56 -22.01
N PRO A 140 1.21 -18.86 -21.67
CA PRO A 140 0.19 -19.72 -22.27
C PRO A 140 -1.22 -19.14 -22.04
N ASP A 141 -2.07 -19.18 -23.06
CA ASP A 141 -3.50 -18.88 -22.88
C ASP A 141 -4.07 -19.86 -21.86
N ASP A 142 -4.54 -19.36 -20.71
CA ASP A 142 -4.96 -20.24 -19.63
C ASP A 142 -6.24 -20.99 -19.97
N ILE A 143 -6.29 -22.24 -19.56
CA ILE A 143 -7.43 -23.13 -19.80
C ILE A 143 -8.70 -22.60 -19.10
N VAL A 144 -8.53 -21.80 -18.03
CA VAL A 144 -9.61 -21.24 -17.22
C VAL A 144 -9.31 -19.76 -16.94
N ARG A 145 -10.28 -18.87 -17.20
CA ARG A 145 -10.15 -17.41 -16.99
C ARG A 145 -9.81 -17.03 -15.53
N GLU A 146 -10.17 -17.87 -14.57
CA GLU A 146 -9.95 -17.65 -13.12
C GLU A 146 -8.49 -17.86 -12.66
N TYR A 147 -7.66 -18.49 -13.50
CA TYR A 147 -6.27 -18.83 -13.20
C TYR A 147 -5.32 -18.34 -14.29
N PRO A 148 -5.16 -17.01 -14.45
CA PRO A 148 -4.29 -16.49 -15.47
C PRO A 148 -2.82 -16.84 -15.19
N GLY A 149 -2.05 -17.10 -16.24
CA GLY A 149 -0.74 -17.75 -16.19
C GLY A 149 0.31 -16.85 -15.57
N HIS A 150 0.15 -15.52 -15.73
CA HIS A 150 0.97 -14.54 -15.04
C HIS A 150 0.76 -14.58 -13.51
N ALA A 151 -0.49 -14.75 -13.07
CA ALA A 151 -0.82 -14.83 -11.65
C ALA A 151 -0.39 -16.17 -11.05
N CYS A 152 -0.57 -17.28 -11.78
CA CYS A 152 -0.09 -18.60 -11.37
C CYS A 152 1.44 -18.62 -11.27
N LEU A 153 2.13 -18.03 -12.26
CA LEU A 153 3.59 -17.88 -12.24
C LEU A 153 4.03 -17.05 -11.03
N LEU A 154 3.37 -15.93 -10.75
CA LEU A 154 3.66 -15.10 -9.58
C LEU A 154 3.48 -15.87 -8.27
N GLY A 155 2.34 -16.56 -8.08
CA GLY A 155 2.06 -17.35 -6.89
C GLY A 155 3.12 -18.44 -6.65
N ASN A 156 3.45 -19.21 -7.69
CA ASN A 156 4.45 -20.26 -7.60
C ASN A 156 5.87 -19.70 -7.37
N LEU A 157 6.21 -18.54 -7.93
CA LEU A 157 7.50 -17.90 -7.68
C LEU A 157 7.62 -17.39 -6.25
N LEU A 158 6.58 -16.73 -5.73
CA LEU A 158 6.57 -16.22 -4.36
C LEU A 158 6.72 -17.36 -3.34
N GLU A 159 6.05 -18.49 -3.55
CA GLU A 159 6.14 -19.66 -2.66
C GLU A 159 7.56 -20.22 -2.49
N VAL A 160 8.41 -20.12 -3.52
CA VAL A 160 9.78 -20.64 -3.48
C VAL A 160 10.83 -19.56 -3.24
N ALA A 161 10.46 -18.29 -3.40
CA ALA A 161 11.39 -17.17 -3.31
C ALA A 161 12.05 -17.05 -1.94
N GLY A 162 11.32 -17.29 -0.85
CA GLY A 162 11.89 -17.26 0.50
C GLY A 162 13.04 -18.25 0.67
N VAL A 163 12.89 -19.47 0.15
CA VAL A 163 13.93 -20.51 0.19
C VAL A 163 15.07 -20.17 -0.75
N VAL A 164 14.79 -19.77 -1.99
CA VAL A 164 15.82 -19.41 -2.98
C VAL A 164 16.69 -18.25 -2.49
N LEU A 165 16.10 -17.25 -1.85
CA LEU A 165 16.84 -16.11 -1.31
C LEU A 165 17.59 -16.42 0.00
N SER A 166 17.20 -17.48 0.72
CA SER A 166 17.89 -17.95 1.93
C SER A 166 19.17 -18.75 1.65
N ASP A 167 19.34 -19.26 0.42
CA ASP A 167 20.54 -20.01 0.03
C ASP A 167 21.80 -19.14 0.21
N PRO A 168 22.86 -19.62 0.90
CA PRO A 168 24.14 -18.91 0.98
C PRO A 168 24.76 -18.54 -0.37
N SER A 169 24.40 -19.25 -1.44
CA SER A 169 24.81 -18.99 -2.82
C SER A 169 23.98 -17.90 -3.51
N SER A 170 22.87 -17.47 -2.89
CA SER A 170 22.05 -16.36 -3.35
C SER A 170 22.83 -15.06 -3.26
N THR A 171 22.79 -14.29 -4.34
CA THR A 171 23.55 -13.05 -4.47
C THR A 171 22.60 -11.86 -4.58
N TYR A 172 23.15 -10.65 -4.43
CA TYR A 172 22.50 -9.40 -4.81
C TYR A 172 21.77 -9.52 -6.18
N HIS A 173 22.42 -10.12 -7.18
CA HIS A 173 21.84 -10.30 -8.50
C HIS A 173 20.60 -11.20 -8.50
N THR A 174 20.58 -12.25 -7.68
CA THR A 174 19.41 -13.14 -7.54
C THR A 174 18.21 -12.38 -6.98
N ALA A 175 18.44 -11.49 -6.01
CA ALA A 175 17.38 -10.63 -5.48
C ALA A 175 16.88 -9.62 -6.53
N ILE A 176 17.79 -8.99 -7.28
CA ILE A 176 17.42 -8.08 -8.38
C ILE A 176 16.63 -8.80 -9.48
N ASP A 177 17.04 -9.99 -9.88
CA ASP A 177 16.34 -10.80 -10.89
C ASP A 177 14.94 -11.18 -10.39
N PHE A 178 14.82 -11.63 -9.13
CA PHE A 178 13.54 -11.92 -8.50
C PHE A 178 12.62 -10.70 -8.46
N LEU A 179 13.14 -9.53 -8.04
CA LEU A 179 12.38 -8.29 -8.05
C LEU A 179 11.96 -7.89 -9.47
N THR A 180 12.83 -8.09 -10.46
CA THR A 180 12.55 -7.77 -11.86
C THR A 180 11.35 -8.56 -12.37
N VAL A 181 11.36 -9.88 -12.17
CA VAL A 181 10.29 -10.78 -12.58
C VAL A 181 9.00 -10.51 -11.81
N SER A 182 9.08 -10.40 -10.48
CA SER A 182 7.89 -10.26 -9.62
C SER A 182 7.20 -8.91 -9.81
N THR A 183 7.97 -7.83 -9.94
CA THR A 183 7.44 -6.47 -10.20
C THR A 183 6.65 -6.45 -11.51
N PHE A 184 7.21 -7.04 -12.56
CA PHE A 184 6.55 -7.16 -13.85
C PHE A 184 5.23 -7.94 -13.74
N LEU A 185 5.23 -9.09 -13.06
CA LEU A 185 4.01 -9.90 -12.90
C LEU A 185 2.96 -9.19 -12.03
N PHE A 186 3.37 -8.47 -10.98
CA PHE A 186 2.46 -7.64 -10.19
C PHE A 186 1.87 -6.47 -10.97
N GLU A 187 2.61 -5.90 -11.92
CA GLU A 187 2.13 -4.79 -12.77
C GLU A 187 0.92 -5.22 -13.61
N VAL A 188 0.94 -6.46 -14.13
CA VAL A 188 -0.11 -7.02 -15.00
C VAL A 188 -1.30 -7.56 -14.20
N LEU A 189 -1.13 -7.91 -12.93
CA LEU A 189 -2.21 -8.46 -12.09
C LEU A 189 -3.34 -7.42 -11.86
N PRO A 190 -4.63 -7.78 -11.81
CA PRO A 190 -5.68 -6.85 -11.37
C PRO A 190 -5.47 -6.42 -9.91
N SER A 191 -5.96 -5.23 -9.53
CA SER A 191 -5.93 -4.78 -8.14
C SER A 191 -6.95 -5.55 -7.30
N VAL A 192 -6.52 -6.04 -6.14
CA VAL A 192 -7.39 -6.68 -5.17
C VAL A 192 -8.11 -5.59 -4.37
N ASP A 193 -9.25 -5.10 -4.85
CA ASP A 193 -10.06 -4.16 -4.09
C ASP A 193 -10.67 -4.87 -2.86
N SER A 194 -10.36 -4.38 -1.67
CA SER A 194 -10.96 -4.83 -0.41
C SER A 194 -12.31 -4.16 -0.08
N SER A 195 -12.89 -3.41 -1.01
CA SER A 195 -14.15 -2.69 -0.80
C SER A 195 -15.28 -3.17 -1.71
N HIS A 196 -16.01 -4.20 -1.26
CA HIS A 196 -17.45 -4.27 -1.50
C HIS A 196 -18.17 -3.24 -0.61
N VAL A 197 -17.83 -1.96 -0.73
CA VAL A 197 -18.56 -0.86 -0.08
C VAL A 197 -19.27 -0.08 -1.18
N HIS A 198 -20.58 -0.33 -1.28
CA HIS A 198 -21.60 0.41 -2.02
C HIS A 198 -21.08 1.37 -3.12
N LYS A 199 -20.94 0.86 -4.35
CA LYS A 199 -21.12 1.72 -5.53
C LYS A 199 -22.61 2.11 -5.62
N PRO A 200 -22.95 3.40 -5.78
CA PRO A 200 -24.34 3.82 -5.97
C PRO A 200 -24.91 3.19 -7.25
N VAL A 201 -26.22 2.91 -7.22
CA VAL A 201 -26.96 1.97 -8.10
C VAL A 201 -27.14 2.43 -9.56
N ASP A 202 -26.48 3.50 -10.00
CA ASP A 202 -26.74 4.12 -11.31
C ASP A 202 -25.56 4.05 -12.29
N ASP A 203 -24.90 2.90 -12.42
CA ASP A 203 -24.05 2.65 -13.60
C ASP A 203 -24.33 1.27 -14.21
N GLU A 204 -24.58 1.31 -15.51
CA GLU A 204 -25.05 0.25 -16.39
C GLU A 204 -24.13 -1.00 -16.41
N LEU A 205 -24.74 -2.13 -16.78
CA LEU A 205 -24.16 -3.45 -17.05
C LEU A 205 -22.76 -3.39 -17.72
N THR A 206 -21.69 -3.51 -16.93
CA THR A 206 -20.36 -3.89 -17.44
C THR A 206 -20.12 -5.37 -17.17
N MET A 207 -20.18 -6.17 -18.25
CA MET A 207 -19.74 -7.56 -18.29
C MET A 207 -18.20 -7.62 -18.36
N ASP A 208 -17.60 -8.60 -17.68
CA ASP A 208 -16.18 -9.02 -17.71
C ASP A 208 -15.15 -8.13 -16.94
N ASP A 209 -15.28 -8.03 -15.61
CA ASP A 209 -14.07 -7.89 -14.77
C ASP A 209 -13.40 -9.27 -14.65
N GLU A 210 -12.12 -9.39 -15.04
CA GLU A 210 -11.32 -10.60 -14.80
C GLU A 210 -11.11 -10.79 -13.29
N VAL A 211 -12.00 -11.56 -12.65
CA VAL A 211 -11.92 -11.86 -11.22
C VAL A 211 -10.95 -13.03 -11.00
N LEU A 212 -9.82 -12.73 -10.34
CA LEU A 212 -8.87 -13.74 -9.88
C LEU A 212 -9.55 -14.68 -8.87
N SER A 213 -9.30 -15.99 -8.96
CA SER A 213 -9.86 -16.91 -7.97
C SER A 213 -9.40 -16.56 -6.53
N PRO A 214 -10.29 -16.69 -5.52
CA PRO A 214 -9.94 -16.40 -4.13
C PRO A 214 -8.76 -17.25 -3.62
N ASP A 215 -8.63 -18.49 -4.09
CA ASP A 215 -7.55 -19.39 -3.70
C ASP A 215 -6.18 -18.92 -4.24
N LEU A 216 -6.14 -18.43 -5.48
CA LEU A 216 -4.91 -17.88 -6.08
C LEU A 216 -4.53 -16.54 -5.44
N GLN A 217 -5.53 -15.69 -5.15
CA GLN A 217 -5.32 -14.46 -4.39
C GLN A 217 -4.75 -14.75 -2.99
N LYS A 218 -5.29 -15.79 -2.32
CA LYS A 218 -4.78 -16.25 -1.03
C LYS A 218 -3.35 -16.77 -1.14
N GLN A 219 -3.03 -17.58 -2.14
CA GLN A 219 -1.67 -18.08 -2.40
C GLN A 219 -0.68 -16.92 -2.55
N ILE A 220 -0.99 -15.93 -3.40
CA ILE A 220 -0.12 -14.76 -3.64
C ILE A 220 0.07 -13.95 -2.35
N SER A 221 -1.02 -13.63 -1.66
CA SER A 221 -0.96 -12.80 -0.44
C SER A 221 -0.27 -13.50 0.73
N SER A 222 -0.49 -14.80 0.94
CA SER A 222 0.15 -15.54 2.03
C SER A 222 1.63 -15.85 1.76
N SER A 223 2.06 -15.85 0.50
CA SER A 223 3.45 -16.13 0.13
C SER A 223 4.39 -14.93 0.34
N ILE A 224 3.85 -13.72 0.51
CA ILE A 224 4.63 -12.57 0.99
C ILE A 224 4.70 -12.62 2.52
N ASP A 225 5.47 -13.58 3.00
CA ASP A 225 5.66 -13.83 4.43
C ASP A 225 6.89 -13.12 5.00
N SER A 226 7.12 -13.28 6.31
CA SER A 226 8.28 -12.67 6.97
C SER A 226 9.60 -13.19 6.43
N CYS A 227 9.65 -14.47 6.04
CA CYS A 227 10.87 -15.10 5.55
C CYS A 227 11.26 -14.51 4.21
N LEU A 228 10.35 -14.42 3.24
CA LEU A 228 10.61 -13.80 1.94
C LEU A 228 11.12 -12.37 2.11
N LEU A 229 10.38 -11.54 2.85
CA LEU A 229 10.72 -10.13 3.02
C LEU A 229 12.07 -9.94 3.73
N GLN A 230 12.35 -10.74 4.77
CA GLN A 230 13.61 -10.65 5.50
C GLN A 230 14.80 -11.08 4.62
N HIS A 231 14.72 -12.21 3.91
CA HIS A 231 15.80 -12.66 3.03
C HIS A 231 15.99 -11.71 1.84
N LEU A 232 14.92 -11.18 1.27
CA LEU A 232 14.97 -10.19 0.20
C LEU A 232 15.67 -8.91 0.65
N VAL A 233 15.23 -8.31 1.76
CA VAL A 233 15.84 -7.09 2.30
C VAL A 233 17.31 -7.33 2.67
N ASN A 234 17.62 -8.46 3.31
CA ASN A 234 19.00 -8.81 3.65
C ASN A 234 19.89 -8.99 2.41
N ALA A 235 19.41 -9.67 1.37
CA ALA A 235 20.18 -9.88 0.14
C ALA A 235 20.51 -8.56 -0.58
N LEU A 236 19.58 -7.59 -0.53
CA LEU A 236 19.78 -6.27 -1.12
C LEU A 236 20.68 -5.39 -0.24
N LEU A 237 20.42 -5.31 1.07
CA LEU A 237 21.13 -4.41 1.98
C LEU A 237 22.54 -4.90 2.36
N LYS A 238 22.77 -6.21 2.45
CA LYS A 238 24.12 -6.76 2.74
C LYS A 238 25.14 -6.39 1.66
N ALA A 239 24.69 -6.21 0.42
CA ALA A 239 25.53 -5.77 -0.69
C ALA A 239 25.86 -4.28 -0.65
N THR A 240 25.08 -3.47 0.06
CA THR A 240 25.19 -2.00 0.08
C THR A 240 25.87 -1.47 1.34
N CYS A 241 25.82 -2.19 2.46
CA CYS A 241 26.29 -1.75 3.78
C CYS A 241 27.75 -2.12 4.12
N THR A 242 28.66 -2.25 3.15
CA THR A 242 30.10 -2.53 3.42
C THR A 242 30.83 -1.38 4.12
N THR A 243 30.27 -0.18 4.14
CA THR A 243 30.70 0.94 4.98
C THR A 243 29.65 1.19 6.05
N GLY A 244 30.07 1.23 7.32
CA GLY A 244 29.15 1.47 8.44
C GLY A 244 28.32 2.75 8.25
N TYR A 245 27.12 2.78 8.82
CA TYR A 245 26.10 3.85 8.77
C TYR A 245 26.56 5.28 9.20
N SER A 246 27.86 5.50 9.37
CA SER A 246 28.47 6.76 9.83
C SER A 246 29.14 7.56 8.72
N ASP A 247 29.20 7.05 7.49
CA ASP A 247 29.94 7.73 6.42
C ASP A 247 29.03 8.68 5.63
N LYS A 248 29.42 9.96 5.53
CA LYS A 248 28.68 11.00 4.75
C LYS A 248 28.80 10.80 3.24
N THR A 249 29.34 9.67 2.82
CA THR A 249 29.65 9.35 1.44
C THR A 249 28.37 9.11 0.65
N TRP A 250 28.39 9.63 -0.59
CA TRP A 250 27.35 9.44 -1.59
C TRP A 250 26.99 7.94 -1.78
N PRO A 251 25.70 7.57 -1.88
CA PRO A 251 25.29 6.18 -2.14
C PRO A 251 25.95 5.60 -3.40
N SER A 252 26.43 4.35 -3.30
CA SER A 252 27.02 3.67 -4.45
C SER A 252 25.97 3.37 -5.53
N ASN A 253 26.38 3.15 -6.78
CA ASN A 253 25.44 2.78 -7.85
C ASN A 253 24.68 1.48 -7.55
N VAL A 254 25.33 0.52 -6.88
CA VAL A 254 24.70 -0.73 -6.43
C VAL A 254 23.61 -0.44 -5.40
N GLU A 255 23.86 0.49 -4.48
CA GLU A 255 22.86 0.91 -3.49
C GLU A 255 21.68 1.64 -4.11
N VAL A 256 21.93 2.55 -5.06
CA VAL A 256 20.86 3.24 -5.80
C VAL A 256 19.99 2.24 -6.55
N GLU A 257 20.58 1.23 -7.22
CA GLU A 257 19.84 0.19 -7.93
C GLU A 257 19.03 -0.68 -6.96
N ALA A 258 19.62 -1.11 -5.85
CA ALA A 258 18.96 -1.91 -4.82
C ALA A 258 17.73 -1.21 -4.24
N ILE A 259 17.90 0.04 -3.82
CA ILE A 259 16.83 0.86 -3.23
C ILE A 259 15.76 1.17 -4.28
N SER A 260 16.15 1.48 -5.51
CA SER A 260 15.19 1.73 -6.60
C SER A 260 14.37 0.48 -6.92
N ALA A 261 14.99 -0.70 -6.99
CA ALA A 261 14.33 -1.96 -7.28
C ALA A 261 13.34 -2.35 -6.16
N VAL A 262 13.76 -2.31 -4.89
CA VAL A 262 12.87 -2.66 -3.78
C VAL A 262 11.72 -1.67 -3.62
N CYS A 263 11.97 -0.36 -3.81
CA CYS A 263 10.90 0.63 -3.75
C CYS A 263 9.89 0.44 -4.89
N THR A 264 10.36 0.04 -6.08
CA THR A 264 9.48 -0.23 -7.23
C THR A 264 8.59 -1.43 -6.97
N PHE A 265 9.18 -2.53 -6.53
CA PHE A 265 8.45 -3.73 -6.15
C PHE A 265 7.41 -3.45 -5.06
N LEU A 266 7.80 -2.75 -3.98
CA LEU A 266 6.90 -2.45 -2.86
C LEU A 266 5.79 -1.48 -3.26
N HIS A 267 6.08 -0.46 -4.06
CA HIS A 267 5.05 0.44 -4.56
C HIS A 267 3.96 -0.31 -5.33
N ILE A 268 4.35 -1.17 -6.29
CA ILE A 268 3.40 -1.96 -7.07
C ILE A 268 2.68 -2.96 -6.18
N THR A 269 3.37 -3.58 -5.22
CA THR A 269 2.77 -4.50 -4.24
C THR A 269 1.69 -3.78 -3.42
N PHE A 270 1.96 -2.57 -2.91
CA PHE A 270 0.97 -1.75 -2.19
C PHE A 270 -0.16 -1.21 -3.09
N CYS A 271 0.02 -1.20 -4.41
CA CYS A 271 -1.04 -0.95 -5.38
C CYS A 271 -1.91 -2.17 -5.67
N THR A 272 -1.43 -3.37 -5.35
CA THR A 272 -2.07 -4.61 -5.80
C THR A 272 -2.71 -5.39 -4.66
N LEU A 273 -2.07 -5.42 -3.48
CA LEU A 273 -2.47 -6.23 -2.35
C LEU A 273 -2.82 -5.37 -1.12
N PRO A 274 -3.65 -5.88 -0.19
CA PRO A 274 -3.82 -5.29 1.13
C PRO A 274 -2.48 -5.15 1.83
N HIS A 275 -2.12 -3.93 2.23
CA HIS A 275 -0.76 -3.63 2.67
C HIS A 275 -0.55 -3.73 4.18
N GLU A 276 -1.59 -3.80 5.02
CA GLU A 276 -1.42 -3.77 6.49
C GLU A 276 -0.49 -4.88 7.04
N LEU A 277 -0.65 -6.12 6.55
CA LEU A 277 0.19 -7.24 6.98
C LEU A 277 1.62 -7.08 6.46
N ILE A 278 1.79 -6.78 5.18
CA ILE A 278 3.11 -6.56 4.55
C ILE A 278 3.85 -5.42 5.25
N MET A 279 3.17 -4.33 5.56
CA MET A 279 3.73 -3.18 6.29
C MET A 279 4.17 -3.56 7.69
N THR A 280 3.38 -4.36 8.41
CA THR A 280 3.75 -4.86 9.74
C THR A 280 5.00 -5.74 9.67
N LEU A 281 5.08 -6.63 8.67
CA LEU A 281 6.26 -7.47 8.48
C LEU A 281 7.50 -6.65 8.12
N LEU A 282 7.40 -5.71 7.19
CA LEU A 282 8.50 -4.83 6.81
C LEU A 282 8.98 -3.97 8.00
N ALA A 283 8.04 -3.44 8.77
CA ALA A 283 8.32 -2.58 9.92
C ALA A 283 9.10 -3.28 11.04
N TYR A 284 8.71 -4.51 11.38
CA TYR A 284 9.18 -5.18 12.60
C TYR A 284 10.05 -6.42 12.36
N ARG A 285 10.15 -6.90 11.12
CA ARG A 285 10.96 -8.09 10.77
C ARG A 285 12.12 -7.79 9.81
N THR A 286 12.26 -6.56 9.35
CA THR A 286 13.30 -6.18 8.38
C THR A 286 13.97 -4.86 8.76
N GLU A 287 15.20 -4.64 8.27
CA GLU A 287 15.94 -3.38 8.43
C GLU A 287 15.65 -2.38 7.30
N LEU A 288 14.53 -2.54 6.58
CA LEU A 288 14.21 -1.71 5.42
C LEU A 288 14.01 -0.25 5.79
N LEU A 289 13.26 0.04 6.86
CA LEU A 289 12.96 1.43 7.23
C LEU A 289 14.23 2.21 7.63
N PRO A 290 15.10 1.71 8.53
CA PRO A 290 16.38 2.36 8.82
C PRO A 290 17.27 2.54 7.59
N ALA A 291 17.32 1.55 6.70
CA ALA A 291 18.11 1.64 5.47
C ALA A 291 17.58 2.70 4.50
N LEU A 292 16.25 2.75 4.30
CA LEU A 292 15.61 3.79 3.49
C LEU A 292 15.86 5.17 4.09
N TRP A 293 15.73 5.33 5.42
CA TRP A 293 16.01 6.61 6.07
C TRP A 293 17.46 7.05 5.83
N ASN A 294 18.43 6.15 6.03
CA ASN A 294 19.84 6.46 5.82
C ASN A 294 20.14 6.83 4.35
N TYR A 295 19.51 6.16 3.39
CA TYR A 295 19.61 6.50 1.98
C TYR A 295 19.03 7.90 1.70
N ILE A 296 17.79 8.16 2.13
CA ILE A 296 17.08 9.44 1.94
C ILE A 296 17.90 10.59 2.56
N LYS A 297 18.40 10.40 3.78
CA LYS A 297 19.22 11.39 4.49
C LYS A 297 20.50 11.72 3.72
N ARG A 298 21.27 10.72 3.27
CA ARG A 298 22.50 10.95 2.50
C ARG A 298 22.24 11.59 1.15
N CYS A 299 21.17 11.22 0.45
CA CYS A 299 20.78 11.87 -0.80
C CYS A 299 20.47 13.36 -0.60
N HIS A 300 19.72 13.68 0.47
CA HIS A 300 19.40 15.06 0.81
C HIS A 300 20.65 15.87 1.20
N GLU A 301 21.51 15.34 2.08
CA GLU A 301 22.75 16.00 2.51
C GLU A 301 23.71 16.29 1.34
N ASN A 302 23.74 15.40 0.34
CA ASN A 302 24.55 15.57 -0.87
C ASN A 302 23.84 16.40 -1.98
N GLN A 303 22.59 16.82 -1.77
CA GLN A 303 21.76 17.51 -2.77
C GLN A 303 21.69 16.76 -4.12
N ARG A 304 21.69 15.43 -4.05
CA ARG A 304 21.70 14.55 -5.22
C ARG A 304 20.69 13.44 -5.01
N TRP A 305 19.81 13.27 -5.99
CA TRP A 305 18.79 12.23 -6.00
C TRP A 305 18.99 11.42 -7.26
N SER A 306 19.66 10.27 -7.11
CA SER A 306 19.79 9.31 -8.20
C SER A 306 18.69 8.27 -8.07
N PHE A 307 18.13 7.93 -9.21
CA PHE A 307 17.03 6.99 -9.30
C PHE A 307 17.16 6.27 -10.63
N TYR A 308 17.62 5.02 -10.57
CA TYR A 308 17.82 4.20 -11.75
C TYR A 308 17.80 2.72 -11.37
N SER A 309 16.92 1.98 -12.03
CA SER A 309 16.91 0.53 -12.11
C SER A 309 16.43 0.12 -13.50
N LYS A 310 16.74 -1.11 -13.93
CA LYS A 310 16.09 -1.71 -15.11
C LYS A 310 14.56 -1.63 -15.02
N LEU A 311 14.02 -1.72 -13.80
CA LEU A 311 12.59 -1.63 -13.49
C LEU A 311 11.99 -0.24 -13.70
N THR A 312 12.80 0.81 -13.66
CA THR A 312 12.36 2.20 -13.77
C THR A 312 12.60 2.77 -15.16
N ALA A 313 12.97 1.94 -16.15
CA ALA A 313 13.29 2.38 -17.50
C ALA A 313 12.11 3.09 -18.21
N HIS A 314 10.87 2.77 -17.82
CA HIS A 314 9.65 3.40 -18.34
C HIS A 314 9.29 4.71 -17.62
N ILE A 315 9.95 5.02 -16.50
CA ILE A 315 9.73 6.27 -15.77
C ILE A 315 10.54 7.37 -16.47
N PRO A 316 9.91 8.51 -16.82
CA PRO A 316 10.59 9.66 -17.39
C PRO A 316 11.81 10.08 -16.57
N GLY A 317 12.94 10.35 -17.23
CA GLY A 317 14.21 10.67 -16.56
C GLY A 317 14.23 12.00 -15.80
N ASP A 318 13.24 12.86 -16.01
CA ASP A 318 12.98 14.09 -15.26
C ASP A 318 12.20 13.86 -13.96
N THR A 319 11.74 12.63 -13.71
CA THR A 319 11.06 12.27 -12.46
C THR A 319 12.00 12.47 -11.26
N PRO A 320 11.57 13.17 -10.20
CA PRO A 320 12.43 13.41 -9.05
C PRO A 320 12.86 12.11 -8.36
N GLY A 321 14.16 11.92 -8.15
CA GLY A 321 14.68 10.67 -7.58
C GLY A 321 14.29 10.39 -6.12
N TRP A 322 13.76 11.39 -5.41
CA TRP A 322 13.18 11.22 -4.07
C TRP A 322 11.77 10.61 -4.09
N LEU A 323 11.07 10.63 -5.24
CA LEU A 323 9.65 10.33 -5.34
C LEU A 323 9.31 8.92 -4.86
N LEU A 324 9.94 7.91 -5.45
CA LEU A 324 9.63 6.52 -5.13
C LEU A 324 10.14 6.09 -3.74
N PRO A 325 11.37 6.45 -3.30
CA PRO A 325 11.79 6.20 -1.93
C PRO A 325 10.83 6.77 -0.89
N LEU A 326 10.35 8.02 -1.07
CA LEU A 326 9.38 8.62 -0.15
C LEU A 326 7.98 7.99 -0.29
N ALA A 327 7.57 7.56 -1.48
CA ALA A 327 6.30 6.85 -1.69
C ALA A 327 6.23 5.51 -0.95
N VAL A 328 7.38 4.91 -0.60
CA VAL A 328 7.47 3.67 0.19
C VAL A 328 7.80 3.94 1.66
N PHE A 329 8.73 4.87 1.93
CA PHE A 329 9.14 5.23 3.28
C PHE A 329 8.00 5.84 4.09
N CYS A 330 7.29 6.83 3.55
CA CYS A 330 6.25 7.56 4.28
C CYS A 330 5.13 6.65 4.81
N PRO A 331 4.49 5.78 3.99
CA PRO A 331 3.44 4.91 4.51
C PRO A 331 4.00 3.87 5.50
N LEU A 332 5.24 3.39 5.31
CA LEU A 332 5.85 2.40 6.22
C LEU A 332 6.12 3.03 7.59
N TYR A 333 6.67 4.24 7.62
CA TYR A 333 6.93 4.92 8.88
C TYR A 333 5.63 5.30 9.60
N LYS A 334 4.63 5.82 8.87
CA LYS A 334 3.29 6.12 9.40
C LYS A 334 2.68 4.87 10.06
N HIS A 335 2.79 3.71 9.41
CA HIS A 335 2.30 2.44 9.94
C HIS A 335 2.99 2.07 11.25
N MET A 336 4.32 2.24 11.36
CA MET A 336 5.03 2.02 12.63
C MET A 336 4.55 2.96 13.74
N LEU A 337 4.40 4.24 13.43
CA LEU A 337 3.93 5.25 14.40
C LEU A 337 2.51 4.99 14.92
N LYS A 338 1.72 4.10 14.29
CA LYS A 338 0.41 3.66 14.80
C LYS A 338 0.53 2.77 16.04
N PHE A 339 1.61 2.02 16.16
CA PHE A 339 1.81 1.03 17.23
C PHE A 339 2.87 1.47 18.25
N VAL A 340 3.75 2.40 17.88
CA VAL A 340 4.76 2.97 18.76
C VAL A 340 4.11 3.83 19.84
N ASP A 341 4.53 3.64 21.09
CA ASP A 341 4.10 4.46 22.21
C ASP A 341 5.03 5.67 22.46
N THR A 342 4.67 6.50 23.45
CA THR A 342 5.42 7.72 23.77
C THR A 342 6.83 7.42 24.29
N GLU A 343 7.04 6.32 25.02
CA GLU A 343 8.35 5.94 25.53
C GLU A 343 9.25 5.43 24.41
N GLU A 344 8.72 4.56 23.54
CA GLU A 344 9.41 4.03 22.37
C GLU A 344 9.82 5.13 21.38
N PHE A 345 8.97 6.13 21.17
CA PHE A 345 9.26 7.25 20.26
C PHE A 345 10.30 8.20 20.84
N TYR A 346 10.10 8.69 22.07
CA TYR A 346 10.95 9.77 22.63
C TYR A 346 12.19 9.28 23.37
N GLU A 347 12.09 8.16 24.09
CA GLU A 347 13.16 7.68 24.96
C GLU A 347 13.96 6.57 24.27
N GLN A 348 13.30 5.62 23.61
CA GLN A 348 14.00 4.58 22.84
C GLN A 348 14.47 5.08 21.47
N GLU A 349 13.97 6.23 21.00
CA GLU A 349 14.31 6.84 19.71
C GLU A 349 14.13 5.87 18.52
N THR A 350 13.09 5.03 18.58
CA THR A 350 12.78 4.05 17.54
C THR A 350 11.50 4.43 16.79
N PRO A 351 11.42 4.20 15.47
CA PRO A 351 12.42 3.61 14.58
C PRO A 351 13.44 4.60 13.97
N VAL A 352 13.16 5.91 14.01
CA VAL A 352 14.07 6.97 13.55
C VAL A 352 14.46 7.83 14.74
N LYS A 353 15.74 8.19 14.83
CA LYS A 353 16.26 8.96 15.96
C LYS A 353 15.58 10.32 16.06
N ILE A 354 15.25 10.76 17.27
CA ILE A 354 14.59 12.06 17.50
C ILE A 354 15.35 13.22 16.86
N LYS A 355 16.69 13.20 16.92
CA LYS A 355 17.55 14.22 16.28
C LYS A 355 17.45 14.27 14.75
N ASP A 356 17.00 13.19 14.12
CA ASP A 356 16.87 13.06 12.68
C ASP A 356 15.47 13.45 12.18
N ILE A 357 14.46 13.50 13.08
CA ILE A 357 13.07 13.86 12.75
C ILE A 357 12.94 15.27 12.14
N PRO A 358 13.62 16.33 12.63
CA PRO A 358 13.55 17.64 12.00
C PRO A 358 14.00 17.62 10.53
N SER A 359 15.09 16.91 10.22
CA SER A 359 15.58 16.73 8.85
C SER A 359 14.56 15.97 8.00
N LEU A 360 13.95 14.93 8.55
CA LEU A 360 12.90 14.17 7.87
C LEU A 360 11.69 15.06 7.53
N VAL A 361 11.21 15.86 8.48
CA VAL A 361 10.09 16.79 8.27
C VAL A 361 10.43 17.80 7.17
N ILE A 362 11.64 18.35 7.15
CA ILE A 362 12.08 19.29 6.10
C ILE A 362 12.06 18.61 4.73
N ILE A 363 12.59 17.38 4.60
CA ILE A 363 12.63 16.63 3.35
C ILE A 363 11.21 16.36 2.83
N ILE A 364 10.33 15.81 3.67
CA ILE A 364 8.97 15.49 3.27
C ILE A 364 8.18 16.76 2.93
N LYS A 365 8.37 17.84 3.70
CA LYS A 365 7.72 19.14 3.43
C LYS A 365 8.11 19.69 2.07
N GLN A 366 9.40 19.67 1.73
CA GLN A 366 9.89 20.13 0.43
C GLN A 366 9.36 19.27 -0.72
N ALA A 367 9.38 17.94 -0.56
CA ALA A 367 8.85 17.01 -1.56
C ALA A 367 7.33 17.20 -1.78
N LEU A 368 6.57 17.32 -0.69
CA LEU A 368 5.13 17.53 -0.73
C LEU A 368 4.77 18.88 -1.37
N TRP A 369 5.54 19.93 -1.08
CA TRP A 369 5.41 21.22 -1.77
C TRP A 369 5.69 21.10 -3.27
N GLN A 370 6.76 20.39 -3.66
CA GLN A 370 7.07 20.17 -5.07
C GLN A 370 5.92 19.47 -5.78
N LEU A 371 5.32 18.44 -5.16
CA LEU A 371 4.12 17.81 -5.68
C LEU A 371 2.99 18.83 -5.80
N LEU A 372 2.46 19.33 -4.69
CA LEU A 372 1.24 20.15 -4.66
C LEU A 372 1.32 21.48 -5.41
N TRP A 373 2.51 22.09 -5.52
CA TRP A 373 2.66 23.42 -6.09
C TRP A 373 3.40 23.47 -7.42
N THR A 374 4.46 22.69 -7.60
CA THR A 374 5.36 22.83 -8.77
C THR A 374 5.08 21.82 -9.88
N ILE A 375 4.83 20.56 -9.54
CA ILE A 375 4.65 19.46 -10.48
C ILE A 375 3.18 19.39 -10.98
N HIS A 376 2.22 19.92 -10.21
CA HIS A 376 0.82 20.00 -10.64
C HIS A 376 0.55 21.09 -11.69
N GLY A 377 0.44 20.68 -12.96
CA GLY A 377 0.15 21.58 -14.07
C GLY A 377 -0.30 20.95 -15.39
N HIS A 378 -1.18 19.93 -15.40
CA HIS A 378 -1.97 19.55 -16.60
C HIS A 378 -3.26 18.79 -16.24
N GLY A 379 -4.00 19.27 -15.23
CA GLY A 379 -5.17 18.52 -14.72
C GLY A 379 -6.22 19.35 -14.03
N SER A 380 -6.63 20.49 -14.58
CA SER A 380 -7.95 21.02 -14.28
C SER A 380 -8.71 21.32 -15.58
N SER A 381 -9.90 20.72 -15.69
CA SER A 381 -10.93 21.02 -16.68
C SER A 381 -10.68 20.60 -18.14
N GLN A 382 -10.30 19.35 -18.38
CA GLN A 382 -10.80 18.64 -19.55
C GLN A 382 -11.45 17.33 -19.10
N LYS A 383 -12.78 17.27 -19.20
CA LYS A 383 -13.51 16.03 -19.50
C LYS A 383 -13.01 15.52 -20.86
N SER A 384 -11.78 15.03 -20.92
CA SER A 384 -11.39 14.13 -22.01
C SER A 384 -11.89 12.76 -21.58
N SER A 385 -12.72 12.16 -22.43
CA SER A 385 -13.09 10.76 -22.37
C SER A 385 -11.82 9.89 -22.41
N ARG A 386 -11.14 9.74 -21.26
CA ARG A 386 -10.07 8.76 -21.12
C ARG A 386 -10.74 7.46 -20.70
N SER A 387 -10.80 6.53 -21.64
CA SER A 387 -10.96 5.11 -21.39
C SER A 387 -10.21 4.72 -20.11
N LEU A 388 -10.93 4.17 -19.13
CA LEU A 388 -10.44 3.71 -17.81
C LEU A 388 -9.44 2.53 -17.88
N ARG A 389 -8.85 2.23 -19.05
CA ARG A 389 -8.17 0.96 -19.32
C ARG A 389 -6.64 0.95 -19.25
N ASP A 390 -5.95 2.06 -18.92
CA ASP A 390 -4.46 2.12 -19.00
C ASP A 390 -3.78 2.80 -17.79
N ASP A 391 -4.32 2.71 -16.58
CA ASP A 391 -3.61 3.16 -15.37
C ASP A 391 -2.52 2.14 -14.99
N LYS A 392 -1.39 2.16 -15.70
CA LYS A 392 -0.21 1.39 -15.32
C LYS A 392 0.15 1.70 -13.86
N LYS A 393 0.35 0.67 -13.05
CA LYS A 393 0.68 0.79 -11.61
C LYS A 393 2.00 1.52 -11.36
N LEU A 394 2.85 1.62 -12.38
CA LEU A 394 4.12 2.36 -12.36
C LEU A 394 4.01 3.75 -13.04
N SER A 395 2.81 4.23 -13.34
CA SER A 395 2.64 5.57 -13.93
C SER A 395 3.07 6.65 -12.92
N VAL A 396 3.79 7.66 -13.41
CA VAL A 396 4.23 8.80 -12.58
C VAL A 396 3.05 9.49 -11.91
N GLU A 397 1.89 9.57 -12.57
CA GLU A 397 0.69 10.17 -11.98
C GLU A 397 0.18 9.38 -10.76
N LEU A 398 0.16 8.05 -10.83
CA LEU A 398 -0.24 7.21 -9.70
C LEU A 398 0.78 7.32 -8.55
N ILE A 399 2.08 7.28 -8.86
CA ILE A 399 3.13 7.44 -7.86
C ILE A 399 2.99 8.81 -7.17
N ASN A 400 2.82 9.89 -7.94
CA ASN A 400 2.59 11.24 -7.41
C ASN A 400 1.35 11.32 -6.54
N ARG A 401 0.23 10.69 -6.95
CA ARG A 401 -1.01 10.67 -6.17
C ARG A 401 -0.82 9.95 -4.84
N LYS A 402 -0.22 8.75 -4.84
CA LYS A 402 0.03 7.98 -3.60
C LYS A 402 1.06 8.65 -2.70
N ALA A 403 2.15 9.17 -3.27
CA ALA A 403 3.18 9.89 -2.54
C ALA A 403 2.62 11.13 -1.83
N ARG A 404 1.79 11.93 -2.53
CA ARG A 404 1.11 13.10 -1.92
C ARG A 404 0.34 12.73 -0.66
N VAL A 405 -0.51 11.71 -0.74
CA VAL A 405 -1.32 11.24 0.39
C VAL A 405 -0.42 10.76 1.52
N ALA A 406 0.51 9.84 1.24
CA ALA A 406 1.35 9.24 2.27
C ALA A 406 2.27 10.26 2.96
N MET A 407 2.85 11.20 2.22
CA MET A 407 3.67 12.29 2.76
C MET A 407 2.84 13.21 3.66
N SER A 408 1.62 13.57 3.23
CA SER A 408 0.76 14.44 4.01
C SER A 408 0.32 13.80 5.32
N GLU A 409 -0.10 12.54 5.27
CA GLU A 409 -0.53 11.80 6.45
C GLU A 409 0.61 11.61 7.46
N LEU A 410 1.82 11.28 6.99
CA LEU A 410 2.98 11.16 7.87
C LEU A 410 3.34 12.51 8.50
N LEU A 411 3.35 13.60 7.74
CA LEU A 411 3.63 14.93 8.31
C LEU A 411 2.57 15.36 9.34
N SER A 412 1.29 15.07 9.08
CA SER A 412 0.23 15.32 10.05
C SER A 412 0.48 14.56 11.35
N GLN A 413 0.83 13.28 11.25
CA GLN A 413 1.12 12.46 12.43
C GLN A 413 2.36 12.93 13.18
N LEU A 414 3.43 13.31 12.47
CA LEU A 414 4.63 13.90 13.07
C LEU A 414 4.34 15.26 13.74
N GLN A 415 3.43 16.05 13.20
CA GLN A 415 2.97 17.27 13.88
C GLN A 415 2.23 16.93 15.17
N ASP A 416 1.35 15.92 15.17
CA ASP A 416 0.66 15.47 16.38
C ASP A 416 1.65 14.99 17.45
N TRP A 417 2.70 14.27 17.05
CA TRP A 417 3.81 13.95 17.94
C TRP A 417 4.48 15.22 18.47
N ASN A 418 4.86 16.16 17.61
CA ASN A 418 5.48 17.42 18.04
C ASN A 418 4.60 18.21 19.04
N ASN A 419 3.28 18.13 18.92
CA ASN A 419 2.33 18.77 19.84
C ASN A 419 2.31 18.10 21.23
N ARG A 420 2.67 16.82 21.35
CA ARG A 420 2.77 16.09 22.64
C ARG A 420 4.03 16.48 23.40
N ARG A 421 5.17 16.44 22.71
CA ARG A 421 6.47 16.90 23.20
C ARG A 421 7.27 17.43 22.02
N GLN A 422 7.62 18.70 22.13
CA GLN A 422 8.23 19.46 21.07
C GLN A 422 9.66 18.96 20.77
N PHE A 423 9.93 18.63 19.51
CA PHE A 423 11.27 18.36 18.98
C PHE A 423 11.69 19.35 17.88
N MET A 424 10.75 20.15 17.35
CA MET A 424 11.02 21.27 16.44
C MET A 424 9.98 22.39 16.62
N SER A 425 10.25 23.60 16.13
CA SER A 425 9.28 24.69 16.26
C SER A 425 8.07 24.46 15.35
N ALA A 426 6.89 24.96 15.74
CA ALA A 426 5.71 24.90 14.87
C ALA A 426 5.94 25.62 13.53
N ASP A 427 6.76 26.68 13.54
CA ASP A 427 7.13 27.42 12.34
C ASP A 427 7.94 26.60 11.33
N ASP A 428 8.68 25.60 11.79
CA ASP A 428 9.45 24.72 10.91
C ASP A 428 8.54 23.79 10.08
N PHE A 429 7.29 23.58 10.48
CA PHE A 429 6.29 22.86 9.67
C PHE A 429 5.66 23.76 8.60
N HIS A 430 5.67 25.08 8.78
CA HIS A 430 4.98 25.99 7.87
C HIS A 430 5.73 26.16 6.53
N LEU A 431 4.98 26.44 5.47
CA LEU A 431 5.47 26.94 4.18
C LEU A 431 5.64 28.46 4.26
N GLN A 432 6.71 29.00 3.68
CA GLN A 432 6.94 30.45 3.69
C GLN A 432 5.91 31.18 2.84
N GLU A 433 5.52 30.60 1.71
CA GLU A 433 4.54 31.11 0.77
C GLU A 433 3.14 31.20 1.40
N ALA A 434 2.82 30.29 2.33
CA ALA A 434 1.54 30.24 3.03
C ALA A 434 1.33 31.40 4.04
N ARG A 435 2.36 32.22 4.26
CA ARG A 435 2.28 33.44 5.09
C ARG A 435 1.82 34.67 4.32
N SER A 436 1.72 34.60 3.00
CA SER A 436 1.39 35.74 2.15
C SER A 436 -0.12 35.98 2.04
N GLU A 437 -0.52 37.26 1.93
CA GLU A 437 -1.91 37.64 1.65
C GLU A 437 -2.41 37.08 0.29
N THR A 438 -1.49 36.88 -0.66
CA THR A 438 -1.80 36.27 -1.96
C THR A 438 -2.19 34.80 -1.80
N PHE A 439 -1.53 34.05 -0.91
CA PHE A 439 -1.92 32.69 -0.58
C PHE A 439 -3.31 32.64 0.04
N VAL A 440 -3.60 33.50 1.03
CA VAL A 440 -4.92 33.59 1.68
C VAL A 440 -6.01 33.89 0.65
N SER A 441 -5.76 34.87 -0.23
CA SER A 441 -6.70 35.23 -1.30
C SER A 441 -6.93 34.07 -2.28
N GLN A 442 -5.88 33.34 -2.67
CA GLN A 442 -6.02 32.17 -3.54
C GLN A 442 -6.75 31.01 -2.83
N ALA A 443 -6.49 30.80 -1.55
CA ALA A 443 -7.11 29.74 -0.76
C ALA A 443 -8.63 29.88 -0.66
N LEU A 444 -9.14 31.11 -0.61
CA LEU A 444 -10.56 31.44 -0.63
C LEU A 444 -11.21 31.19 -2.00
N LEU A 445 -10.41 31.09 -3.05
CA LEU A 445 -10.89 30.69 -4.36
C LEU A 445 -10.89 29.15 -4.43
N GLY A 446 -12.05 28.57 -4.74
CA GLY A 446 -12.14 27.13 -4.95
C GLY A 446 -11.28 26.66 -6.14
N ASN A 447 -10.71 25.46 -6.05
CA ASN A 447 -9.89 24.81 -7.07
C ASN A 447 -8.55 25.51 -7.39
N THR A 448 -7.97 26.19 -6.39
CA THR A 448 -6.60 26.70 -6.48
C THR A 448 -5.62 25.77 -5.77
N ARG A 449 -4.33 25.88 -6.11
CA ARG A 449 -3.24 25.17 -5.41
C ARG A 449 -3.22 25.47 -3.90
N ALA A 450 -3.52 26.72 -3.52
CA ALA A 450 -3.62 27.11 -2.11
C ALA A 450 -4.79 26.39 -1.40
N SER A 451 -5.95 26.27 -2.07
CA SER A 451 -7.09 25.51 -1.55
C SER A 451 -6.79 24.01 -1.44
N ASP A 452 -6.02 23.45 -2.38
CA ASP A 452 -5.61 22.04 -2.36
C ASP A 452 -4.63 21.74 -1.22
N ILE A 453 -3.68 22.65 -0.95
CA ILE A 453 -2.78 22.57 0.20
C ILE A 453 -3.57 22.60 1.51
N LEU A 454 -4.56 23.49 1.64
CA LEU A 454 -5.38 23.55 2.86
C LEU A 454 -6.19 22.28 3.09
N LYS A 455 -6.70 21.66 2.03
CA LYS A 455 -7.46 20.41 2.13
C LYS A 455 -6.58 19.21 2.47
N GLN A 456 -5.40 19.13 1.84
CA GLN A 456 -4.54 17.96 1.93
C GLN A 456 -3.54 18.05 3.08
N ALA A 457 -2.97 19.24 3.35
CA ALA A 457 -1.87 19.47 4.28
C ALA A 457 -2.02 20.80 5.05
N PRO A 458 -3.11 21.01 5.82
CA PRO A 458 -3.38 22.27 6.52
C PRO A 458 -2.32 22.66 7.54
N PHE A 459 -1.58 21.68 8.07
CA PHE A 459 -0.48 21.89 9.02
C PHE A 459 0.72 22.63 8.42
N LEU A 460 0.81 22.71 7.08
CA LEU A 460 1.80 23.53 6.39
C LEU A 460 1.42 25.02 6.39
N VAL A 461 0.20 25.36 6.79
CA VAL A 461 -0.31 26.73 6.81
C VAL A 461 -0.38 27.23 8.25
N PRO A 462 0.20 28.41 8.56
CA PRO A 462 0.12 29.01 9.88
C PRO A 462 -1.30 29.06 10.42
N PHE A 463 -1.44 28.84 11.73
CA PHE A 463 -2.76 28.86 12.39
C PHE A 463 -3.51 30.17 12.14
N THR A 464 -2.82 31.32 12.23
CA THR A 464 -3.41 32.65 11.99
C THR A 464 -4.01 32.76 10.59
N SER A 465 -3.28 32.35 9.55
CA SER A 465 -3.78 32.34 8.18
C SER A 465 -4.97 31.40 8.01
N ARG A 466 -4.95 30.22 8.63
CA ARG A 466 -6.09 29.28 8.60
C ARG A 466 -7.34 29.86 9.25
N VAL A 467 -7.19 30.56 10.39
CA VAL A 467 -8.29 31.25 11.07
C VAL A 467 -8.85 32.38 10.21
N GLU A 468 -7.98 33.15 9.55
CA GLU A 468 -8.40 34.21 8.64
C GLU A 468 -9.20 33.66 7.45
N ILE A 469 -8.72 32.59 6.82
CA ILE A 469 -9.41 31.90 5.72
C ILE A 469 -10.77 31.36 6.20
N PHE A 470 -10.78 30.66 7.34
CA PHE A 470 -12.02 30.11 7.91
C PHE A 470 -13.04 31.21 8.25
N THR A 471 -12.59 32.31 8.85
CA THR A 471 -13.47 33.44 9.20
C THR A 471 -14.04 34.10 7.95
N SER A 472 -13.23 34.24 6.90
CA SER A 472 -13.68 34.80 5.61
C SER A 472 -14.71 33.91 4.92
N GLU A 473 -14.50 32.59 4.91
CA GLU A 473 -15.50 31.61 4.43
C GLU A 473 -16.80 31.65 5.24
N LEU A 474 -16.73 31.79 6.57
CA LEU A 474 -17.91 31.96 7.41
C LEU A 474 -18.71 33.22 7.04
N VAL A 475 -18.03 34.35 6.80
CA VAL A 475 -18.68 35.60 6.36
C VAL A 475 -19.34 35.40 4.99
N ALA A 476 -18.64 34.80 4.02
CA ALA A 476 -19.19 34.52 2.69
C ALA A 476 -20.37 33.52 2.74
N SER A 477 -20.31 32.53 3.64
CA SER A 477 -21.39 31.56 3.87
C SER A 477 -22.65 32.22 4.46
N ARG A 478 -22.48 33.13 5.43
CA ARG A 478 -23.58 33.93 6.00
C ARG A 478 -24.25 34.83 4.97
N GLN A 479 -23.47 35.42 4.05
CA GLN A 479 -24.01 36.25 2.96
C GLN A 479 -24.81 35.41 1.96
N ARG A 480 -24.34 34.20 1.63
CA ARG A 480 -25.01 33.27 0.69
C ARG A 480 -26.31 32.70 1.24
N SER A 481 -26.34 32.38 2.54
CA SER A 481 -27.50 31.73 3.16
C SER A 481 -28.71 32.66 3.28
N GLY A 482 -28.53 33.97 3.07
CA GLY A 482 -29.58 34.97 3.24
C GLY A 482 -30.00 35.08 4.71
N ALA A 483 -30.45 36.26 5.13
CA ALA A 483 -31.12 36.36 6.43
C ALA A 483 -32.49 35.70 6.29
N HIS A 484 -32.73 34.52 6.90
CA HIS A 484 -34.08 34.00 7.10
C HIS A 484 -34.82 34.94 8.06
N PRO A 485 -35.70 35.85 7.58
CA PRO A 485 -36.24 36.92 8.42
C PRO A 485 -37.20 36.38 9.49
N ALA A 486 -37.71 35.16 9.28
CA ALA A 486 -38.62 34.47 10.19
C ALA A 486 -37.92 33.97 11.47
N LEU A 487 -36.67 33.50 11.37
CA LEU A 487 -35.89 32.99 12.51
C LEU A 487 -35.22 34.08 13.34
N THR A 488 -34.95 35.24 12.75
CA THR A 488 -34.43 36.40 13.50
C THR A 488 -35.39 36.89 14.59
N ARG A 489 -36.64 36.39 14.59
CA ARG A 489 -37.69 36.70 15.57
C ARG A 489 -37.93 35.59 16.60
N LEU A 490 -37.35 34.41 16.44
CA LEU A 490 -37.54 33.31 17.36
C LEU A 490 -36.63 33.50 18.57
N THR A 491 -37.25 33.66 19.74
CA THR A 491 -36.57 33.74 21.04
C THR A 491 -36.83 32.45 21.80
N PHE A 492 -35.76 31.72 22.12
CA PHE A 492 -35.84 30.46 22.86
C PHE A 492 -35.87 30.75 24.36
N LYS A 493 -36.86 30.18 25.05
CA LYS A 493 -37.08 30.41 26.48
C LYS A 493 -36.40 29.31 27.29
N ILE A 494 -35.38 29.66 28.04
CA ILE A 494 -34.51 28.68 28.70
C ILE A 494 -34.55 28.90 30.21
N ARG A 495 -34.81 27.84 31.00
CA ARG A 495 -34.64 27.91 32.46
C ARG A 495 -33.21 27.55 32.83
N ARG A 496 -32.56 28.37 33.66
CA ARG A 496 -31.16 28.13 34.07
C ARG A 496 -30.95 26.77 34.74
N ASN A 497 -31.91 26.33 35.57
CA ASN A 497 -31.87 25.05 36.27
C ASN A 497 -32.11 23.83 35.37
N ARG A 498 -32.60 24.02 34.13
CA ARG A 498 -32.89 22.96 33.16
C ARG A 498 -32.32 23.29 31.78
N ILE A 499 -31.16 23.94 31.76
CA ILE A 499 -30.59 24.53 30.55
C ILE A 499 -30.40 23.52 29.42
N LEU A 500 -29.93 22.30 29.73
CA LEU A 500 -29.74 21.23 28.75
C LEU A 500 -31.08 20.71 28.20
N GLU A 501 -32.04 20.40 29.07
CA GLU A 501 -33.37 19.89 28.66
C GLU A 501 -34.08 20.90 27.77
N ASP A 502 -34.15 22.16 28.21
CA ASP A 502 -34.88 23.23 27.51
C ASP A 502 -34.22 23.57 26.17
N ALA A 503 -32.88 23.61 26.13
CA ALA A 503 -32.13 23.83 24.90
C ALA A 503 -32.30 22.67 23.92
N PHE A 504 -32.21 21.42 24.38
CA PHE A 504 -32.40 20.26 23.53
C PHE A 504 -33.81 20.23 22.94
N ASN A 505 -34.86 20.39 23.77
CA ASN A 505 -36.25 20.33 23.32
C ASN A 505 -36.59 21.43 22.29
N GLN A 506 -35.95 22.59 22.37
CA GLN A 506 -36.23 23.71 21.47
C GLN A 506 -35.30 23.73 20.25
N LEU A 507 -33.99 23.65 20.45
CA LEU A 507 -33.00 23.80 19.38
C LEU A 507 -32.88 22.54 18.51
N SER A 508 -33.22 21.34 19.00
CA SER A 508 -33.20 20.11 18.18
C SER A 508 -34.26 20.11 17.07
N THR A 509 -35.25 20.99 17.14
CA THR A 509 -36.30 21.13 16.12
C THR A 509 -35.87 21.99 14.92
N LEU A 510 -34.74 22.69 15.04
CA LEU A 510 -34.20 23.56 14.00
C LEU A 510 -33.51 22.74 12.91
N SER A 511 -33.63 23.18 11.65
CA SER A 511 -32.84 22.62 10.57
C SER A 511 -31.36 23.05 10.66
N GLU A 512 -30.48 22.38 9.91
CA GLU A 512 -29.05 22.74 9.85
C GLU A 512 -28.82 24.19 9.39
N ASP A 513 -29.66 24.70 8.50
CA ASP A 513 -29.55 26.08 8.01
C ASP A 513 -30.08 27.09 9.03
N ASP A 514 -31.11 26.71 9.80
CA ASP A 514 -31.67 27.55 10.86
C ASP A 514 -30.70 27.70 12.04
N LEU A 515 -29.95 26.64 12.38
CA LEU A 515 -28.89 26.65 13.40
C LEU A 515 -27.71 27.56 13.05
N LYS A 516 -27.47 27.82 11.75
CA LYS A 516 -26.44 28.78 11.30
C LYS A 516 -26.88 30.23 11.45
N GLY A 517 -28.18 30.46 11.66
CA GLY A 517 -28.77 31.77 11.88
C GLY A 517 -28.50 32.35 13.28
N PRO A 518 -28.90 33.60 13.54
CA PRO A 518 -28.78 34.20 14.87
C PRO A 518 -29.76 33.54 15.85
N ILE A 519 -29.25 33.01 16.97
CA ILE A 519 -30.04 32.41 18.04
C ILE A 519 -30.24 33.44 19.16
N ARG A 520 -31.50 33.73 19.51
CA ARG A 520 -31.85 34.62 20.63
C ARG A 520 -32.34 33.81 21.82
N ILE A 521 -31.81 34.09 23.00
CA ILE A 521 -32.15 33.39 24.24
C ILE A 521 -32.82 34.37 25.19
N SER A 522 -33.89 33.92 25.85
CA SER A 522 -34.52 34.60 26.99
C SER A 522 -34.50 33.64 28.17
N PHE A 523 -33.83 34.03 29.26
CA PHE A 523 -33.87 33.23 30.49
C PHE A 523 -35.22 33.44 31.17
N VAL A 524 -35.86 32.35 31.58
CA VAL A 524 -37.13 32.38 32.29
C VAL A 524 -37.02 31.66 33.62
N ASN A 525 -37.75 32.14 34.62
CA ASN A 525 -37.85 31.45 35.90
C ASN A 525 -38.81 30.25 35.83
N GLU A 526 -39.02 29.58 36.97
CA GLU A 526 -39.90 28.40 37.06
C GLU A 526 -41.35 28.67 36.69
N PHE A 527 -41.79 29.93 36.77
CA PHE A 527 -43.13 30.39 36.40
C PHE A 527 -43.22 30.90 34.96
N GLY A 528 -42.13 30.79 34.17
CA GLY A 528 -42.07 31.23 32.77
C GLY A 528 -41.96 32.74 32.59
N VAL A 529 -41.67 33.49 33.66
CA VAL A 529 -41.45 34.94 33.62
C VAL A 529 -40.03 35.22 33.19
N GLU A 530 -39.87 36.13 32.22
CA GLU A 530 -38.56 36.53 31.70
C GLU A 530 -37.71 37.20 32.78
N GLU A 531 -36.47 36.75 32.91
CA GLU A 531 -35.45 37.39 33.73
C GLU A 531 -35.04 38.72 33.06
N PRO A 532 -34.82 39.79 33.85
CA PRO A 532 -34.39 41.08 33.28
C PRO A 532 -33.00 40.95 32.64
N GLY A 533 -32.89 41.26 31.36
CA GLY A 533 -31.62 41.26 30.62
C GLY A 533 -31.73 42.04 29.31
N VAL A 534 -30.66 42.74 28.94
CA VAL A 534 -30.57 43.46 27.66
C VAL A 534 -29.80 42.59 26.67
N ASP A 535 -30.45 42.24 25.56
CA ASP A 535 -29.88 41.39 24.51
C ASP A 535 -28.90 42.17 23.62
N GLY A 536 -27.70 42.37 24.17
CA GLY A 536 -26.52 42.91 23.47
C GLY A 536 -25.45 41.86 23.18
N GLY A 537 -25.82 40.57 23.15
CA GLY A 537 -24.89 39.43 23.01
C GLY A 537 -24.41 38.82 24.34
N GLY A 538 -24.60 39.50 25.47
CA GLY A 538 -24.26 38.98 26.80
C GLY A 538 -25.11 37.76 27.21
N ILE A 539 -26.41 37.77 26.92
CA ILE A 539 -27.33 36.69 27.29
C ILE A 539 -27.00 35.40 26.53
N PHE A 540 -26.70 35.50 25.23
CA PHE A 540 -26.29 34.34 24.44
C PHE A 540 -24.94 33.78 24.91
N LYS A 541 -23.99 34.66 25.29
CA LYS A 541 -22.72 34.24 25.88
C LYS A 541 -22.94 33.49 27.20
N ASP A 542 -23.77 34.03 28.11
CA ASP A 542 -24.14 33.37 29.37
C ASP A 542 -24.77 32.00 29.11
N PHE A 543 -25.67 31.90 28.13
CA PHE A 543 -26.25 30.63 27.72
C PHE A 543 -25.18 29.64 27.26
N MET A 544 -24.26 30.04 26.37
CA MET A 544 -23.19 29.18 25.87
C MET A 544 -22.26 28.71 26.98
N GLU A 545 -21.89 29.58 27.92
CA GLU A 545 -21.04 29.19 29.05
C GLU A 545 -21.73 28.15 29.95
N ASN A 546 -22.99 28.40 30.33
CA ASN A 546 -23.73 27.50 31.22
C ASN A 546 -24.07 26.16 30.53
N ILE A 547 -24.43 26.15 29.24
CA ILE A 547 -24.76 24.91 28.54
C ILE A 547 -23.51 24.06 28.29
N ILE A 548 -22.36 24.67 27.99
CA ILE A 548 -21.09 23.95 27.84
C ILE A 548 -20.67 23.32 29.17
N GLN A 549 -20.78 24.07 30.27
CA GLN A 549 -20.48 23.56 31.61
C GLN A 549 -21.39 22.39 31.99
N ALA A 550 -22.69 22.51 31.74
CA ALA A 550 -23.63 21.42 32.00
C ALA A 550 -23.37 20.22 31.08
N ALA A 551 -23.14 20.43 29.78
CA ALA A 551 -22.91 19.35 28.83
C ALA A 551 -21.68 18.50 29.19
N PHE A 552 -20.62 19.12 29.72
CA PHE A 552 -19.39 18.41 30.13
C PHE A 552 -19.41 17.91 31.59
N ASP A 553 -20.48 18.15 32.35
CA ASP A 553 -20.62 17.56 33.67
C ASP A 553 -20.85 16.05 33.53
N VAL A 554 -19.94 15.28 34.13
CA VAL A 554 -19.93 13.82 34.14
C VAL A 554 -21.23 13.23 34.71
N GLN A 555 -21.99 13.99 35.49
CA GLN A 555 -23.29 13.58 36.04
C GLN A 555 -24.34 13.35 34.96
N PHE A 556 -24.26 14.06 33.83
CA PHE A 556 -25.18 13.85 32.70
C PHE A 556 -24.81 12.63 31.85
N GLY A 557 -23.66 11.99 32.11
CA GLY A 557 -23.23 10.77 31.41
C GLY A 557 -22.86 10.97 29.94
N LEU A 558 -22.82 12.21 29.44
CA LEU A 558 -22.45 12.51 28.05
C LEU A 558 -20.95 12.37 27.82
N PHE A 559 -20.15 12.81 28.79
CA PHE A 559 -18.69 12.79 28.70
C PHE A 559 -18.02 12.24 29.97
N LYS A 560 -16.78 11.74 29.81
CA LYS A 560 -15.93 11.27 30.91
C LYS A 560 -14.50 11.78 30.75
N VAL A 561 -13.84 12.06 31.88
CA VAL A 561 -12.41 12.43 31.94
C VAL A 561 -11.54 11.19 31.71
N CYS A 562 -10.59 11.30 30.78
CA CYS A 562 -9.55 10.29 30.57
C CYS A 562 -8.23 10.70 31.26
N GLY A 563 -7.50 9.74 31.84
CA GLY A 563 -6.34 10.01 32.70
C GLY A 563 -5.02 10.35 31.99
N LEU A 564 -4.93 10.23 30.66
CA LEU A 564 -3.67 10.41 29.92
C LEU A 564 -3.49 11.82 29.32
N VAL A 565 -4.59 12.52 29.06
CA VAL A 565 -4.69 13.93 28.67
C VAL A 565 -6.12 14.31 29.09
N LEU A 566 -6.36 15.54 29.55
CA LEU A 566 -7.68 16.10 29.87
C LEU A 566 -8.58 16.16 28.60
N LEU A 567 -8.90 15.00 28.03
CA LEU A 567 -9.72 14.79 26.85
C LEU A 567 -11.04 14.14 27.29
N LEU A 568 -12.13 14.72 26.80
CA LEU A 568 -13.51 14.29 27.03
C LEU A 568 -13.91 13.32 25.92
N PHE A 569 -14.35 12.12 26.28
CA PHE A 569 -14.89 11.12 25.35
C PHE A 569 -16.41 11.11 25.39
N VAL A 570 -17.07 10.95 24.23
CA VAL A 570 -18.51 10.67 24.14
C VAL A 570 -18.76 9.24 24.62
N VAL A 571 -19.70 9.05 25.54
CA VAL A 571 -20.10 7.71 26.02
C VAL A 571 -21.04 7.06 24.99
N SER A 572 -20.49 6.30 24.04
CA SER A 572 -21.22 5.74 22.89
C SER A 572 -22.24 4.62 23.17
N ASN A 573 -22.80 4.49 24.39
CA ASN A 573 -23.72 3.40 24.74
C ASN A 573 -24.94 3.81 25.58
N ILE A 574 -25.32 5.09 25.61
CA ILE A 574 -26.54 5.52 26.29
C ILE A 574 -27.65 5.73 25.26
N SER A 575 -28.60 4.81 25.20
CA SER A 575 -29.91 5.06 24.60
C SER A 575 -30.55 6.23 25.34
N PHE A 576 -30.62 7.40 24.71
CA PHE A 576 -31.26 8.59 25.28
C PHE A 576 -32.73 8.29 25.57
N SER A 577 -33.06 7.99 26.82
CA SER A 577 -34.42 8.07 27.33
C SER A 577 -34.52 9.34 28.15
N LEU A 578 -35.38 10.27 27.74
CA LEU A 578 -35.67 11.54 28.42
C LEU A 578 -36.07 11.38 29.91
N SER A 579 -36.27 10.15 30.40
CA SER A 579 -36.59 9.85 31.79
C SER A 579 -35.40 9.99 32.75
N SER A 580 -34.15 10.00 32.27
CA SER A 580 -32.97 10.09 33.14
C SER A 580 -32.53 11.52 33.51
N LEU A 581 -33.08 12.56 32.88
CA LEU A 581 -32.77 13.97 33.17
C LEU A 581 -33.64 14.57 34.30
N GLN A 582 -34.65 13.85 34.78
CA GLN A 582 -35.58 14.31 35.83
C GLN A 582 -35.10 14.09 37.29
N ARG A 583 -33.80 13.98 37.57
CA ARG A 583 -33.31 13.89 38.96
C ARG A 583 -32.50 15.09 39.39
#